data_AF-A0A2E8BEK5-F1
#
_entry.id   AF-A0A2E8BEK5-F1
#
_cell.length_a   1.000
_cell.length_b   1.000
_cell.length_c   1.000
_cell.angle_alpha   90.00
_cell.angle_beta   90.00
_cell.angle_gamma   90.00
#
_symmetry.space_group_name_H-M   'P 1'
#
loop_
_entity.id
_entity.type
_entity.pdbx_description
1 polymer ?
#
loop_
_entity_poly.entity_id
_entity_poly.type
_entity_poly.pdbx_seq_one_letter_code
_entity_poly.pdbx_strand_id
1 'polypeptide(L)'
;MSETSTEPVGLWLGIQAGAFLGLYFGFSLALVSALTSPEELMRIVYLITFFPMVGGILLGPFLSRRERPVASSTPPIQRTLHALDGMDEGQGKWRALSHVRSDGRTVRIDLHDSSKVEEILNRTNPLTNEFPIRYMVGRGATASRQPELRGTVLSILDREFPKTRQSRYTSAIEISPELPERLRNQRKRVNILLAVFLPIATFLGWLEMR
;
A
#
# COMPACT_ATOMS: atom_id res chain seq x y z
N MET A 1 -5.37 -21.76 -8.72
CA MET A 1 -6.76 -21.40 -8.41
C MET A 1 -7.08 -20.12 -9.15
N SER A 2 -8.07 -20.13 -10.04
CA SER A 2 -8.50 -18.93 -10.78
C SER A 2 -9.06 -17.92 -9.79
N GLU A 3 -8.39 -16.78 -9.63
CA GLU A 3 -8.93 -15.66 -8.85
C GLU A 3 -10.28 -15.27 -9.45
N THR A 4 -11.35 -15.54 -8.70
CA THR A 4 -12.70 -15.05 -9.00
C THR A 4 -12.61 -13.54 -9.14
N SER A 5 -12.92 -13.04 -10.34
CA SER A 5 -13.02 -11.61 -10.63
C SER A 5 -13.79 -10.92 -9.50
N THR A 6 -13.15 -10.01 -8.78
CA THR A 6 -13.79 -9.31 -7.69
C THR A 6 -14.90 -8.41 -8.23
N GLU A 7 -16.05 -8.44 -7.57
CA GLU A 7 -17.18 -7.59 -7.93
C GLU A 7 -16.77 -6.11 -7.99
N PRO A 8 -17.38 -5.33 -8.90
CA PRO A 8 -17.18 -3.89 -8.94
C PRO A 8 -17.53 -3.25 -7.59
N VAL A 9 -16.84 -2.17 -7.21
CA VAL A 9 -17.06 -1.48 -5.93
C VAL A 9 -18.51 -1.08 -5.72
N GLY A 10 -19.21 -0.75 -6.81
CA GLY A 10 -20.61 -0.33 -6.83
C GLY A 10 -20.76 1.18 -6.96
N LEU A 11 -21.92 1.61 -7.47
CA LEU A 11 -22.18 3.02 -7.81
C LEU A 11 -22.05 3.95 -6.60
N TRP A 12 -22.54 3.53 -5.44
CA TRP A 12 -22.52 4.34 -4.22
C TRP A 12 -21.09 4.66 -3.76
N LEU A 13 -20.24 3.64 -3.64
CA LEU A 13 -18.82 3.80 -3.30
C LEU A 13 -18.08 4.60 -4.37
N GLY A 14 -18.43 4.42 -5.65
CA GLY A 14 -17.91 5.24 -6.74
C GLY A 14 -18.24 6.72 -6.56
N ILE A 15 -19.51 7.07 -6.33
CA ILE A 15 -19.97 8.45 -6.11
C ILE A 15 -19.29 9.06 -4.89
N GLN A 16 -19.22 8.33 -3.77
CA GLN A 16 -18.53 8.79 -2.56
C GLN A 16 -17.05 9.09 -2.82
N ALA A 17 -16.35 8.18 -3.52
CA ALA A 17 -14.94 8.37 -3.87
C ALA A 17 -14.74 9.57 -4.83
N GLY A 18 -15.63 9.72 -5.81
CA GLY A 18 -15.62 10.86 -6.73
C GLY A 18 -15.85 12.19 -6.01
N ALA A 19 -16.81 12.23 -5.09
CA ALA A 19 -17.10 13.41 -4.29
C ALA A 19 -15.96 13.75 -3.33
N PHE A 20 -15.31 12.75 -2.74
CA PHE A 20 -14.14 12.95 -1.89
C PHE A 20 -12.93 13.53 -2.66
N LEU A 21 -12.66 13.02 -3.88
CA LEU A 21 -11.63 13.60 -4.75
C LEU A 21 -11.96 15.03 -5.16
N GLY A 22 -13.23 15.29 -5.49
CA GLY A 22 -13.73 16.63 -5.78
C GLY A 22 -13.56 17.59 -4.60
N LEU A 23 -13.87 17.14 -3.38
CA LEU A 23 -13.65 17.90 -2.15
C LEU A 23 -12.17 18.23 -1.93
N TYR A 24 -11.27 17.27 -2.13
CA TYR A 24 -9.84 17.50 -1.98
C TYR A 24 -9.31 18.57 -2.96
N PHE A 25 -9.76 18.49 -4.23
CA PHE A 25 -9.42 19.49 -5.23
C PHE A 25 -10.02 20.87 -4.90
N GLY A 26 -11.31 20.92 -4.57
CA GLY A 26 -12.01 22.16 -4.18
C GLY A 26 -11.39 22.82 -2.94
N PHE A 27 -11.04 22.03 -1.93
CA PHE A 27 -10.34 22.51 -0.74
C PHE A 27 -8.95 23.09 -1.08
N SER A 28 -8.21 22.43 -1.98
CA SER A 28 -6.90 22.93 -2.42
C SER A 28 -6.99 24.29 -3.11
N LEU A 29 -8.00 24.48 -3.99
CA LEU A 29 -8.28 25.78 -4.61
C LEU A 29 -8.77 26.81 -3.60
N ALA A 30 -9.64 26.41 -2.67
CA ALA A 30 -10.16 27.29 -1.63
C ALA A 30 -9.05 27.79 -0.71
N LEU A 31 -8.06 26.95 -0.38
CA LEU A 31 -6.88 27.34 0.39
C LEU A 31 -6.06 28.39 -0.37
N VAL A 32 -5.81 28.18 -1.67
CA VAL A 32 -5.13 29.19 -2.50
C VAL A 32 -5.92 30.49 -2.53
N SER A 33 -7.23 30.43 -2.78
CA SER A 33 -8.12 31.58 -2.78
C SER A 33 -8.12 32.33 -1.46
N ALA A 34 -8.12 31.63 -0.32
CA ALA A 34 -8.09 32.26 1.00
C ALA A 34 -6.77 32.98 1.27
N LEU A 35 -5.67 32.50 0.69
CA LEU A 35 -4.35 33.12 0.81
C LEU A 35 -4.16 34.31 -0.14
N THR A 36 -4.82 34.33 -1.30
CA THR A 36 -4.70 35.41 -2.30
C THR A 36 -5.77 36.49 -2.18
N SER A 37 -7.00 36.13 -1.83
CA SER A 37 -8.14 37.07 -1.68
C SER A 37 -9.03 36.64 -0.51
N PRO A 38 -8.62 36.89 0.74
CA PRO A 38 -9.31 36.40 1.93
C PRO A 38 -10.74 36.97 2.10
N GLU A 39 -11.04 38.12 1.49
CA GLU A 39 -12.34 38.78 1.59
C GLU A 39 -13.43 38.09 0.75
N GLU A 40 -13.05 37.24 -0.22
CA GLU A 40 -13.98 36.53 -1.09
C GLU A 40 -14.51 35.22 -0.47
N LEU A 41 -15.19 35.34 0.67
CA LEU A 41 -15.73 34.20 1.42
C LEU A 41 -16.67 33.32 0.57
N MET A 42 -17.48 33.92 -0.30
CA MET A 42 -18.40 33.17 -1.16
C MET A 42 -17.67 32.31 -2.19
N ARG A 43 -16.51 32.75 -2.68
CA ARG A 43 -15.66 31.97 -3.60
C ARG A 43 -15.13 30.73 -2.89
N ILE A 44 -14.65 30.87 -1.66
CA ILE A 44 -14.19 29.76 -0.82
C ILE A 44 -15.31 28.73 -0.61
N VAL A 45 -16.52 29.19 -0.24
CA VAL A 45 -17.69 28.32 -0.05
C VAL A 45 -18.05 27.59 -1.35
N TYR A 46 -18.03 28.29 -2.49
CA TYR A 46 -18.31 27.69 -3.79
C TYR A 46 -17.29 26.61 -4.15
N LEU A 47 -15.99 26.87 -3.99
CA LEU A 47 -14.92 25.93 -4.30
C LEU A 47 -15.03 24.64 -3.47
N ILE A 48 -15.38 24.74 -2.19
CA ILE A 48 -15.51 23.58 -1.30
C ILE A 48 -16.78 22.77 -1.58
N THR A 49 -17.86 23.39 -2.08
CA THR A 49 -19.16 22.73 -2.25
C THR A 49 -19.44 22.24 -3.67
N PHE A 50 -18.99 23.00 -4.69
CA PHE A 50 -19.24 22.69 -6.09
C PHE A 50 -18.42 21.49 -6.58
N PHE A 51 -17.11 21.48 -6.32
CA PHE A 51 -16.22 20.44 -6.80
C PHE A 51 -16.51 19.02 -6.27
N PRO A 52 -16.94 18.81 -5.00
CA PRO A 52 -17.44 17.50 -4.58
C PRO A 52 -18.63 17.01 -5.41
N MET A 53 -19.59 17.88 -5.75
CA MET A 53 -20.75 17.49 -6.58
C MET A 53 -20.30 17.08 -7.97
N VAL A 54 -19.47 17.90 -8.62
CA VAL A 54 -18.91 17.61 -9.95
C VAL A 54 -18.07 16.33 -9.93
N GLY A 55 -17.22 16.15 -8.92
CA GLY A 55 -16.41 14.95 -8.76
C GLY A 55 -17.26 13.70 -8.57
N GLY A 56 -18.32 13.75 -7.76
CA GLY A 56 -19.24 12.63 -7.57
C GLY A 56 -19.98 12.24 -8.85
N ILE A 57 -20.46 13.22 -9.62
CA ILE A 57 -21.22 12.98 -10.86
C ILE A 57 -20.32 12.49 -11.99
N LEU A 58 -19.16 13.12 -12.22
CA LEU A 58 -18.29 12.80 -13.34
C LEU A 58 -17.42 11.57 -13.06
N LEU A 59 -16.81 11.49 -11.88
CA LEU A 59 -15.89 10.41 -11.53
C LEU A 59 -16.62 9.20 -10.94
N GLY A 60 -17.77 9.39 -10.28
CA GLY A 60 -18.49 8.31 -9.62
C GLY A 60 -18.81 7.10 -10.51
N PRO A 61 -19.42 7.31 -11.70
CA PRO A 61 -19.68 6.22 -12.65
C PRO A 61 -18.40 5.50 -13.11
N PHE A 62 -17.29 6.21 -13.25
CA PHE A 62 -16.01 5.61 -13.64
C PHE A 62 -15.39 4.80 -12.50
N LEU A 63 -15.38 5.36 -11.29
CA LEU A 63 -14.82 4.75 -10.09
C LEU A 63 -15.64 3.54 -9.61
N SER A 64 -16.95 3.53 -9.87
CA SER A 64 -17.83 2.41 -9.53
C SER A 64 -17.48 1.10 -10.24
N ARG A 65 -16.84 1.19 -11.40
CA ARG A 65 -16.40 0.05 -12.23
C ARG A 65 -15.06 -0.54 -11.77
N ARG A 66 -14.39 0.09 -10.81
CA ARG A 66 -13.13 -0.43 -10.27
C ARG A 66 -13.39 -1.75 -9.57
N GLU A 67 -12.50 -2.72 -9.78
CA GLU A 67 -12.58 -4.00 -9.08
C GLU A 67 -12.29 -3.78 -7.59
N ARG A 68 -13.10 -4.39 -6.70
CA ARG A 68 -12.78 -4.41 -5.28
C ARG A 68 -11.42 -5.11 -5.08
N PRO A 69 -10.52 -4.58 -4.23
CA PRO A 69 -9.34 -5.34 -3.86
C PRO A 69 -9.81 -6.62 -3.15
N VAL A 70 -9.27 -7.78 -3.56
CA VAL A 70 -9.61 -9.08 -2.97
C VAL A 70 -9.47 -8.99 -1.45
N ALA A 71 -10.61 -9.05 -0.77
CA ALA A 71 -10.68 -9.19 0.67
C ALA A 71 -10.55 -10.69 0.94
N SER A 72 -9.33 -11.13 1.27
CA SER A 72 -9.14 -12.46 1.84
C SER A 72 -10.03 -12.60 3.07
N SER A 73 -10.87 -13.64 3.11
CA SER A 73 -11.78 -13.92 4.23
C SER A 73 -11.04 -14.11 5.55
N THR A 74 -9.80 -14.60 5.49
CA THR A 74 -8.88 -14.69 6.62
C THR A 74 -7.84 -13.57 6.52
N PRO A 75 -7.71 -12.72 7.57
CA PRO A 75 -6.69 -11.69 7.61
C PRO A 75 -5.28 -12.25 7.37
N PRO A 76 -4.42 -11.53 6.62
CA PRO A 76 -3.03 -11.95 6.34
C PRO A 76 -2.27 -12.41 7.59
N ILE A 77 -2.42 -11.67 8.70
CA ILE A 77 -1.79 -11.98 9.98
C ILE A 77 -2.19 -13.38 10.51
N GLN A 78 -3.45 -13.77 10.40
CA GLN A 78 -3.91 -15.07 10.89
C GLN A 78 -3.33 -16.21 10.04
N ARG A 79 -3.26 -16.02 8.71
CA ARG A 79 -2.61 -16.99 7.81
C ARG A 79 -1.14 -17.16 8.13
N THR A 80 -0.43 -16.06 8.39
CA THR A 80 0.98 -16.10 8.78
C THR A 80 1.18 -16.78 10.13
N LEU A 81 0.34 -16.49 11.13
CA LEU A 81 0.43 -17.15 12.43
C LEU A 81 0.18 -18.66 12.32
N HIS A 82 -0.80 -19.07 11.51
CA HIS A 82 -1.06 -20.49 11.25
C HIS A 82 0.11 -21.18 10.52
N ALA A 83 0.74 -20.50 9.55
CA ALA A 83 1.91 -21.05 8.86
C ALA A 83 3.12 -21.21 9.80
N LEU A 84 3.22 -20.38 10.84
CA LEU A 84 4.29 -20.38 11.83
C LEU A 84 3.93 -21.16 13.10
N ASP A 85 2.85 -21.95 13.07
CA ASP A 85 2.48 -22.77 14.22
C ASP A 85 3.58 -23.80 14.54
N GLY A 86 3.87 -23.95 15.83
CA GLY A 86 4.97 -24.77 16.34
C GLY A 86 6.39 -24.20 16.14
N MET A 87 6.54 -22.95 15.66
CA MET A 87 7.86 -22.32 15.49
C MET A 87 8.38 -21.59 16.73
N ASP A 88 7.62 -21.56 17.82
CA ASP A 88 8.00 -20.84 19.04
C ASP A 88 9.23 -21.47 19.73
N GLU A 89 10.24 -20.65 20.05
CA GLU A 89 11.53 -21.10 20.59
C GLU A 89 11.66 -20.93 22.13
N GLY A 90 10.61 -20.48 22.82
CA GLY A 90 10.62 -20.34 24.28
C GLY A 90 10.90 -18.92 24.78
N GLN A 91 11.23 -18.76 26.07
CA GLN A 91 11.35 -17.44 26.73
C GLN A 91 12.58 -16.66 26.25
N GLY A 92 12.41 -15.36 25.96
CA GLY A 92 13.49 -14.50 25.46
C GLY A 92 13.98 -14.84 24.06
N LYS A 93 13.26 -15.72 23.35
CA LYS A 93 13.55 -16.16 21.99
C LYS A 93 12.38 -15.84 21.07
N TRP A 94 12.57 -16.11 19.79
CA TRP A 94 11.55 -15.88 18.78
C TRP A 94 10.24 -16.62 19.10
N ARG A 95 9.12 -15.90 18.94
CA ARG A 95 7.76 -16.45 19.04
C ARG A 95 6.84 -15.75 18.06
N ALA A 96 5.94 -16.50 17.45
CA ALA A 96 5.02 -15.99 16.44
C ALA A 96 4.18 -14.82 16.97
N LEU A 97 3.61 -14.95 18.18
CA LEU A 97 2.75 -13.91 18.77
C LEU A 97 3.47 -12.62 19.19
N SER A 98 4.80 -12.63 19.38
CA SER A 98 5.56 -11.42 19.73
C SER A 98 6.28 -10.81 18.54
N HIS A 99 6.75 -11.63 17.60
CA HIS A 99 7.59 -11.21 16.48
C HIS A 99 6.82 -11.02 15.18
N VAL A 100 5.56 -11.48 15.11
CA VAL A 100 4.68 -11.23 13.97
C VAL A 100 3.67 -10.13 14.31
N ARG A 101 3.59 -9.13 13.44
CA ARG A 101 2.72 -7.96 13.58
C ARG A 101 2.04 -7.64 12.24
N SER A 102 0.85 -7.06 12.32
CA SER A 102 0.13 -6.57 11.14
C SER A 102 0.40 -5.08 10.96
N ASP A 103 0.90 -4.69 9.79
CA ASP A 103 1.04 -3.29 9.34
C ASP A 103 -0.08 -2.98 8.31
N GLY A 104 -1.30 -3.46 8.57
CA GLY A 104 -2.45 -3.33 7.67
C GLY A 104 -2.53 -4.49 6.67
N ARG A 105 -2.16 -4.26 5.41
CA ARG A 105 -2.11 -5.31 4.37
C ARG A 105 -0.78 -6.07 4.33
N THR A 106 0.26 -5.51 4.94
CA THR A 106 1.58 -6.11 5.03
C THR A 106 1.73 -6.82 6.37
N VAL A 107 2.25 -8.04 6.37
CA VAL A 107 2.61 -8.73 7.60
C VAL A 107 4.09 -8.52 7.88
N ARG A 108 4.40 -7.97 9.05
CA ARG A 108 5.75 -7.77 9.54
C ARG A 108 6.17 -9.00 10.35
N ILE A 109 7.31 -9.60 9.99
CA ILE A 109 7.93 -10.72 10.70
C ILE A 109 9.31 -10.27 11.15
N ASP A 110 9.49 -10.16 12.46
CA ASP A 110 10.78 -9.85 13.04
C ASP A 110 11.62 -11.12 13.15
N LEU A 111 12.77 -11.19 12.48
CA LEU A 111 13.60 -12.41 12.44
C LEU A 111 14.69 -12.42 13.53
N HIS A 112 14.80 -11.36 14.32
CA HIS A 112 15.76 -11.33 15.41
C HIS A 112 15.42 -12.38 16.48
N ASP A 113 16.43 -12.80 17.22
CA ASP A 113 16.30 -13.76 18.33
C ASP A 113 15.78 -15.17 17.93
N SER A 114 15.68 -15.46 16.62
CA SER A 114 15.38 -16.79 16.09
C SER A 114 16.65 -17.57 15.75
N SER A 115 16.65 -18.86 16.07
CA SER A 115 17.62 -19.84 15.57
C SER A 115 17.15 -20.56 14.30
N LYS A 116 15.87 -20.41 13.93
CA LYS A 116 15.21 -21.11 12.81
C LYS A 116 14.83 -20.19 11.65
N VAL A 117 15.66 -19.19 11.36
CA VAL A 117 15.38 -18.15 10.35
C VAL A 117 15.02 -18.73 8.99
N GLU A 118 15.79 -19.72 8.50
CA GLU A 118 15.54 -20.35 7.21
C GLU A 118 14.21 -21.11 7.17
N GLU A 119 13.83 -21.80 8.25
CA GLU A 119 12.54 -22.49 8.35
C GLU A 119 11.37 -21.50 8.39
N ILE A 120 11.52 -20.38 9.10
CA ILE A 120 10.52 -19.28 9.11
C ILE A 120 10.33 -18.73 7.70
N LEU A 121 11.42 -18.50 6.96
CA LEU A 121 11.35 -18.04 5.57
C LEU A 121 10.63 -19.09 4.71
N ASN A 122 11.05 -20.36 4.74
CA ASN A 122 10.45 -21.43 3.94
C ASN A 122 8.95 -21.58 4.16
N ARG A 123 8.46 -21.40 5.40
CA ARG A 123 7.02 -21.46 5.72
C ARG A 123 6.24 -20.22 5.30
N THR A 124 6.90 -19.07 5.17
CA THR A 124 6.23 -17.78 4.90
C THR A 124 6.39 -17.30 3.46
N ASN A 125 7.43 -17.73 2.76
CA ASN A 125 7.70 -17.39 1.36
C ASN A 125 6.51 -17.70 0.43
N PRO A 126 5.79 -18.85 0.55
CA PRO A 126 4.61 -19.10 -0.28
C PRO A 126 3.49 -18.06 -0.11
N LEU A 127 3.33 -17.51 1.09
CA LEU A 127 2.31 -16.49 1.41
C LEU A 127 2.60 -15.15 0.72
N THR A 128 3.85 -14.89 0.35
CA THR A 128 4.25 -13.65 -0.33
C THR A 128 3.62 -13.50 -1.71
N ASN A 129 3.05 -14.58 -2.28
CA ASN A 129 2.29 -14.53 -3.53
C ASN A 129 0.89 -13.93 -3.35
N GLU A 130 0.37 -13.91 -2.12
CA GLU A 130 -0.97 -13.44 -1.81
C GLU A 130 -0.97 -12.03 -1.22
N PHE A 131 -0.01 -11.75 -0.33
CA PHE A 131 0.10 -10.46 0.36
C PHE A 131 1.56 -10.13 0.67
N PRO A 132 1.90 -8.84 0.82
CA PRO A 132 3.27 -8.45 1.11
C PRO A 132 3.69 -8.90 2.51
N ILE A 133 4.92 -9.43 2.62
CA ILE A 133 5.55 -9.78 3.89
C ILE A 133 6.85 -8.99 4.04
N ARG A 134 7.01 -8.36 5.19
CA ARG A 134 8.17 -7.55 5.55
C ARG A 134 8.98 -8.27 6.63
N TYR A 135 10.15 -8.73 6.27
CA TYR A 135 11.11 -9.36 7.17
C TYR A 135 12.01 -8.29 7.82
N MET A 136 11.98 -8.19 9.15
CA MET A 136 12.91 -7.32 9.88
C MET A 136 14.20 -8.08 10.13
N VAL A 137 15.30 -7.54 9.63
CA VAL A 137 16.64 -8.17 9.66
C VAL A 137 17.71 -7.24 10.24
N GLY A 138 17.31 -6.02 10.61
CA GLY A 138 18.23 -4.99 11.07
C GLY A 138 19.08 -4.42 9.94
N ARG A 139 20.04 -3.58 10.33
CA ARG A 139 20.90 -2.83 9.40
C ARG A 139 22.11 -3.64 8.90
N GLY A 140 22.40 -4.78 9.52
CA GLY A 140 23.63 -5.56 9.25
C GLY A 140 24.92 -4.84 9.65
N ALA A 141 24.85 -3.88 10.58
CA ALA A 141 26.03 -3.21 11.10
C ALA A 141 26.80 -4.16 12.03
N THR A 142 28.14 -4.12 11.99
CA THR A 142 29.03 -4.96 12.81
C THR A 142 28.80 -4.81 14.32
N ALA A 143 28.29 -3.66 14.77
CA ALA A 143 27.93 -3.40 16.17
C ALA A 143 26.56 -3.97 16.59
N SER A 144 25.80 -4.62 15.68
CA SER A 144 24.51 -5.22 15.99
C SER A 144 24.67 -6.56 16.73
N ARG A 145 23.63 -6.98 17.46
CA ARG A 145 23.60 -8.31 18.10
C ARG A 145 23.65 -9.47 17.10
N GLN A 146 23.12 -9.26 15.89
CA GLN A 146 23.06 -10.28 14.82
C GLN A 146 23.45 -9.64 13.47
N PRO A 147 24.74 -9.32 13.25
CA PRO A 147 25.19 -8.59 12.06
C PRO A 147 25.00 -9.39 10.77
N GLU A 148 25.09 -10.72 10.84
CA GLU A 148 25.01 -11.62 9.69
C GLU A 148 23.58 -11.86 9.20
N LEU A 149 22.57 -11.62 10.04
CA LEU A 149 21.16 -11.93 9.76
C LEU A 149 20.69 -11.38 8.41
N ARG A 150 21.01 -10.11 8.14
CA ARG A 150 20.65 -9.45 6.89
C ARG A 150 21.28 -10.13 5.67
N GLY A 151 22.55 -10.52 5.77
CA GLY A 151 23.27 -11.19 4.68
C GLY A 151 22.67 -12.56 4.38
N THR A 152 22.43 -13.36 5.43
CA THR A 152 21.80 -14.68 5.33
C THR A 152 20.43 -14.59 4.68
N VAL A 153 19.55 -13.71 5.18
CA VAL A 153 18.18 -13.57 4.64
C VAL A 153 18.21 -13.08 3.19
N LEU A 154 19.07 -12.12 2.83
CA LEU A 154 19.23 -11.68 1.44
C LEU A 154 19.68 -12.83 0.53
N SER A 155 20.62 -13.66 0.98
CA SER A 155 21.13 -14.78 0.19
C SER A 155 20.06 -15.82 -0.13
N ILE A 156 19.10 -16.03 0.78
CA ILE A 156 17.97 -16.94 0.60
C ILE A 156 16.94 -16.30 -0.36
N LEU A 157 16.53 -15.07 -0.05
CA LEU A 157 15.50 -14.35 -0.82
C LEU A 157 15.95 -14.04 -2.27
N ASP A 158 17.24 -13.81 -2.51
CA ASP A 158 17.77 -13.56 -3.86
C ASP A 158 17.79 -14.80 -4.76
N ARG A 159 17.77 -16.00 -4.16
CA ARG A 159 17.64 -17.26 -4.92
C ARG A 159 16.19 -17.55 -5.30
N GLU A 160 15.24 -17.11 -4.48
CA GLU A 160 13.83 -17.47 -4.62
C GLU A 160 13.00 -16.40 -5.32
N PHE A 161 13.33 -15.11 -5.14
CA PHE A 161 12.53 -14.00 -5.66
C PHE A 161 13.33 -13.08 -6.56
N PRO A 162 12.76 -12.65 -7.71
CA PRO A 162 13.40 -11.64 -8.55
C PRO A 162 13.46 -10.30 -7.82
N LYS A 163 14.49 -9.49 -8.12
CA LYS A 163 14.69 -8.16 -7.50
C LYS A 163 13.48 -7.21 -7.66
N THR A 164 12.67 -7.40 -8.70
CA THR A 164 11.45 -6.61 -8.95
C THR A 164 10.36 -6.82 -7.90
N ARG A 165 10.34 -7.98 -7.22
CA ARG A 165 9.41 -8.28 -6.12
C ARG A 165 9.96 -7.86 -4.75
N GLN A 166 11.25 -7.50 -4.67
CA GLN A 166 11.92 -7.18 -3.43
C GLN A 166 12.01 -5.65 -3.23
N SER A 167 11.49 -5.14 -2.12
CA SER A 167 11.75 -3.79 -1.64
C SER A 167 12.72 -3.85 -0.47
N ARG A 168 13.93 -3.32 -0.67
CA ARG A 168 15.00 -3.36 0.33
C ARG A 168 15.04 -2.05 1.11
N TYR A 169 14.68 -2.10 2.39
CA TYR A 169 14.74 -0.98 3.31
C TYR A 169 15.99 -1.07 4.20
N THR A 170 16.25 0.00 4.96
CA THR A 170 17.41 0.10 5.85
C THR A 170 17.47 -1.02 6.89
N SER A 171 16.33 -1.40 7.48
CA SER A 171 16.26 -2.43 8.54
C SER A 171 15.38 -3.64 8.18
N ALA A 172 14.83 -3.66 6.97
CA ALA A 172 13.86 -4.67 6.55
C ALA A 172 14.00 -5.01 5.07
N ILE A 173 13.49 -6.17 4.70
CA ILE A 173 13.34 -6.61 3.31
C ILE A 173 11.89 -7.02 3.15
N GLU A 174 11.20 -6.41 2.20
CA GLU A 174 9.80 -6.70 1.92
C GLU A 174 9.67 -7.43 0.59
N ILE A 175 8.93 -8.53 0.59
CA ILE A 175 8.56 -9.27 -0.62
C ILE A 175 7.11 -8.95 -0.92
N SER A 176 6.89 -8.35 -2.09
CA SER A 176 5.56 -8.05 -2.60
C SER A 176 5.01 -9.20 -3.44
N PRO A 177 3.67 -9.38 -3.47
CA PRO A 177 3.03 -10.31 -4.39
C PRO A 177 3.31 -9.90 -5.83
N GLU A 178 3.42 -10.90 -6.70
CA GLU A 178 3.54 -10.65 -8.11
C GLU A 178 2.23 -10.05 -8.61
N LEU A 179 2.31 -8.80 -9.09
CA LEU A 179 1.14 -8.14 -9.65
C LEU A 179 0.78 -8.82 -10.98
N PRO A 180 -0.46 -9.32 -11.14
CA PRO A 180 -0.95 -9.78 -12.43
C PRO A 180 -0.72 -8.71 -13.50
N GLU A 181 -0.38 -9.11 -14.72
CA GLU A 181 -0.05 -8.18 -15.80
C GLU A 181 -1.13 -7.11 -16.02
N ARG A 182 -2.41 -7.50 -15.84
CA ARG A 182 -3.55 -6.59 -15.92
C ARG A 182 -3.45 -5.44 -14.92
N LEU A 183 -3.19 -5.74 -13.64
CA LEU A 183 -3.08 -4.72 -12.59
C LEU A 183 -1.81 -3.87 -12.77
N ARG A 184 -0.71 -4.47 -13.23
CA ARG A 184 0.51 -3.74 -13.60
C ARG A 184 0.25 -2.72 -14.72
N ASN A 185 -0.46 -3.15 -15.77
CA ASN A 185 -0.84 -2.30 -16.90
C ASN A 185 -1.83 -1.21 -16.50
N GLN A 186 -2.80 -1.52 -15.61
CA GLN A 186 -3.70 -0.52 -15.05
C GLN A 186 -2.93 0.55 -14.26
N ARG A 187 -2.02 0.17 -13.36
CA ARG A 187 -1.17 1.12 -12.62
C ARG A 187 -0.36 2.01 -13.57
N LYS A 188 0.23 1.42 -14.61
CA LYS A 188 0.98 2.18 -15.62
C LYS A 188 0.10 3.22 -16.32
N ARG A 189 -1.11 2.84 -16.75
CA ARG A 189 -2.08 3.75 -17.36
C ARG A 189 -2.48 4.89 -16.41
N VAL A 190 -2.77 4.57 -15.15
CA VAL A 190 -3.11 5.57 -14.13
C VAL A 190 -1.96 6.54 -13.90
N ASN A 191 -0.72 6.06 -13.79
CA ASN A 191 0.45 6.93 -13.61
C ASN A 191 0.68 7.86 -14.81
N ILE A 192 0.47 7.36 -16.03
CA ILE A 192 0.54 8.20 -17.25
C ILE A 192 -0.56 9.27 -17.21
N LEU A 193 -1.79 8.90 -16.85
CA LEU A 193 -2.89 9.85 -16.72
C LEU A 193 -2.56 10.92 -15.67
N LEU A 194 -2.04 10.53 -14.50
CA LEU A 194 -1.62 11.48 -13.47
C LEU A 194 -0.54 12.43 -13.98
N ALA A 195 0.45 11.94 -14.72
CA ALA A 195 1.49 12.78 -15.31
C ALA A 195 0.94 13.79 -16.34
N VAL A 196 -0.11 13.42 -17.08
CA VAL A 196 -0.80 14.31 -18.04
C VAL A 196 -1.71 15.31 -17.34
N PHE A 197 -2.43 14.89 -16.29
CA PHE A 197 -3.36 15.76 -15.57
C PHE A 197 -2.67 16.76 -14.65
N LEU A 198 -1.48 16.43 -14.13
CA LEU A 198 -0.71 17.33 -13.26
C LEU A 198 -0.50 18.72 -13.88
N PRO A 199 0.05 18.89 -15.10
CA PRO A 199 0.24 20.21 -15.69
C PRO A 199 -1.07 20.94 -15.99
N ILE A 200 -2.15 20.21 -16.31
CA ILE A 200 -3.48 20.81 -16.52
C ILE A 200 -4.01 21.38 -15.20
N ALA A 201 -3.92 20.63 -14.12
CA ALA A 201 -4.33 21.07 -12.79
C ALA A 201 -3.49 22.27 -12.32
N THR A 202 -2.17 22.26 -12.56
CA THR A 202 -1.29 23.40 -12.27
C THR A 202 -1.66 24.63 -13.09
N PHE A 203 -1.99 24.48 -14.37
CA PHE A 203 -2.42 25.58 -15.23
C PHE A 203 -3.75 26.19 -14.79
N LEU A 204 -4.72 25.35 -14.41
CA LEU A 204 -6.00 25.82 -13.86
C LEU A 204 -5.80 26.54 -12.51
N GLY A 205 -4.93 26.02 -11.65
CA GLY A 205 -4.56 26.69 -10.41
C GLY A 205 -3.88 28.04 -10.64
N TRP A 206 -3.04 28.15 -11.68
CA TRP A 206 -2.43 29.42 -12.06
C TRP A 206 -3.45 30.43 -12.61
N LEU A 207 -4.43 29.98 -13.41
CA LEU A 207 -5.52 30.83 -13.88
C LEU A 207 -6.34 31.41 -12.73
N GLU A 208 -6.60 30.62 -11.68
CA GLU A 208 -7.31 31.09 -10.48
C GLU A 208 -6.51 32.14 -9.69
N MET A 209 -5.18 32.14 -9.79
CA MET A 209 -4.32 33.11 -9.09
C MET A 209 -4.21 34.46 -9.83
N ARG A 210 -4.80 34.61 -11.01
CA ARG A 210 -4.62 35.76 -11.90
C ARG A 210 -5.87 36.59 -12.00
#